data_AF-A0A969KWE3-F1
#
_entry.id   AF-A0A969KWE3-F1
#
_cell.length_a   1.000
_cell.length_b   1.000
_cell.length_c   1.000
_cell.angle_alpha   90.00
_cell.angle_beta   90.00
_cell.angle_gamma   90.00
#
_symmetry.space_group_name_H-M   'P 1'
#
loop_
_entity.id
_entity.type
_entity.pdbx_description
1 polymer ?
#
loop_
_entity_poly.entity_id
_entity_poly.type
_entity_poly.pdbx_seq_one_letter_code
_entity_poly.pdbx_strand_id
1 'polypeptide(L)'
;MKKLRAILIMSIYAILVALASLWMAKQSYSWFPPEASAESKLTDDLFSLFTGLGTFIYLGVIGPFIYSLIFHRASKYDRSDAPPIEGNTWLEVIWTATPLVLVLTLSFVSYRTYEKMSIRGPMELVHLHVPQMIEPAYAEPFDSTPQQDIQKAVETEPIEQIDVTARQWAWVFHYPENDITSTELHLPVDRRVRFTLRSQDVLHGFYIPAFRVSQYVVPNEDINLELTPVRTGTYRLRDSMYSGTYFAANQTDVVVQSPNDYQQWLAAASAQTPGSAFNQAAYEYSQSSEPGSGNTKDKVAVRGWATIPPAPPPVVNYAPKHEPDSPA
;
A
#
# COMPACT_ATOMS: atom_id res chain seq x y z
N MET A 1 -26.20 -33.37 -32.73
CA MET A 1 -24.91 -32.81 -33.20
C MET A 1 -24.73 -31.32 -32.91
N LYS A 2 -25.68 -30.43 -33.26
CA LYS A 2 -25.53 -28.96 -33.03
C LYS A 2 -25.40 -28.58 -31.54
N LYS A 3 -26.23 -29.15 -30.65
CA LYS A 3 -26.13 -28.93 -29.19
C LYS A 3 -24.78 -29.35 -28.60
N LEU A 4 -24.27 -30.51 -29.02
CA LEU A 4 -22.96 -31.02 -28.57
C LEU A 4 -21.81 -30.08 -29.00
N ARG A 5 -21.86 -29.54 -30.22
CA ARG A 5 -20.87 -28.57 -30.70
C ARG A 5 -20.93 -27.26 -29.90
N ALA A 6 -22.12 -26.76 -29.59
CA ALA A 6 -22.29 -25.54 -28.79
C ALA A 6 -21.77 -25.72 -27.36
N ILE A 7 -22.08 -26.85 -26.72
CA ILE A 7 -21.56 -27.19 -25.40
C ILE A 7 -20.03 -27.25 -25.44
N LEU A 8 -19.45 -27.93 -26.44
CA LEU A 8 -18.00 -28.04 -26.59
C LEU A 8 -17.33 -26.65 -26.75
N ILE A 9 -17.90 -25.76 -27.57
CA ILE A 9 -17.37 -24.41 -27.78
C ILE A 9 -17.41 -23.61 -26.47
N MET A 10 -18.53 -23.64 -25.74
CA MET A 10 -18.67 -22.95 -24.46
C MET A 10 -17.72 -23.49 -23.40
N SER A 11 -17.51 -24.81 -23.36
CA SER A 11 -16.54 -25.43 -22.45
C SER A 11 -15.10 -25.04 -22.80
N ILE A 12 -14.73 -25.06 -24.09
CA ILE A 12 -13.40 -24.60 -24.53
C ILE A 12 -13.20 -23.13 -24.16
N TYR A 13 -14.20 -22.29 -24.43
CA TYR A 13 -14.15 -20.88 -24.08
C TYR A 13 -13.95 -20.67 -22.57
N ALA A 14 -14.72 -21.36 -21.72
CA ALA A 14 -14.56 -21.28 -20.27
C ALA A 14 -13.16 -21.72 -19.80
N ILE A 15 -12.59 -22.78 -20.40
CA ILE A 15 -11.23 -23.22 -20.11
C ILE A 15 -10.21 -22.15 -20.52
N LEU A 16 -10.36 -21.55 -21.70
CA LEU A 16 -9.47 -20.48 -22.16
C LEU A 16 -9.54 -19.25 -21.24
N VAL A 17 -10.73 -18.87 -20.79
CA VAL A 17 -10.91 -17.78 -19.83
C VAL A 17 -10.26 -18.11 -18.48
N ALA A 18 -10.41 -19.34 -17.99
CA ALA A 18 -9.75 -19.78 -16.76
C ALA A 18 -8.22 -19.75 -16.89
N LEU A 19 -7.66 -20.22 -18.00
CA LEU A 19 -6.21 -20.17 -18.27
C LEU A 19 -5.71 -18.73 -18.38
N ALA A 20 -6.44 -17.85 -19.08
CA ALA A 20 -6.09 -16.43 -19.20
C ALA A 20 -6.16 -15.72 -17.84
N SER A 21 -7.14 -16.06 -17.01
CA SER A 21 -7.28 -15.57 -15.64
C SER A 21 -6.11 -15.99 -14.75
N LEU A 22 -5.72 -17.28 -14.78
CA LEU A 22 -4.56 -17.78 -14.03
C LEU A 22 -3.25 -17.15 -14.50
N TRP A 23 -3.12 -16.92 -15.81
CA TRP A 23 -1.98 -16.21 -16.37
C TRP A 23 -1.92 -14.75 -15.89
N MET A 24 -3.05 -14.04 -15.90
CA MET A 24 -3.13 -12.65 -15.43
C MET A 24 -2.85 -12.54 -13.92
N ALA A 25 -3.34 -13.48 -13.12
CA ALA A 25 -3.04 -13.57 -11.70
C ALA A 25 -1.53 -13.74 -11.45
N LYS A 26 -0.82 -14.53 -12.27
CA LYS A 26 0.64 -14.64 -12.16
C LYS A 26 1.37 -13.38 -12.63
N GLN A 27 0.84 -12.73 -13.67
CA GLN A 27 1.42 -11.50 -14.19
C GLN A 27 1.31 -10.34 -13.19
N SER A 28 0.29 -10.33 -12.33
CA SER A 28 0.05 -9.23 -11.40
C SER A 28 1.19 -9.01 -10.40
N TYR A 29 1.94 -10.06 -10.03
CA TYR A 29 3.10 -9.94 -9.13
C TYR A 29 4.20 -9.05 -9.73
N SER A 30 4.27 -8.93 -11.06
CA SER A 30 5.27 -8.09 -11.72
C SER A 30 4.86 -6.62 -11.84
N TRP A 31 3.64 -6.24 -11.42
CA TRP A 31 3.15 -4.86 -11.55
C TRP A 31 3.62 -3.95 -10.44
N PHE A 32 4.12 -4.52 -9.36
CA PHE A 32 4.50 -3.78 -8.18
C PHE A 32 6.02 -3.72 -7.96
N PRO A 33 6.51 -2.75 -7.17
CA PRO A 33 7.87 -2.75 -6.65
C PRO A 33 8.19 -4.04 -5.87
N PRO A 34 9.47 -4.39 -5.68
CA PRO A 34 9.86 -5.61 -4.97
C PRO A 34 9.19 -5.72 -3.59
N GLU A 35 8.75 -6.94 -3.26
CA GLU A 35 8.22 -7.29 -1.95
C GLU A 35 9.33 -7.16 -0.89
N ALA A 36 9.27 -6.11 -0.07
CA ALA A 36 10.29 -5.81 0.92
C ALA A 36 9.82 -5.85 2.37
N SER A 37 8.56 -6.23 2.63
CA SER A 37 8.04 -6.51 3.97
C SER A 37 7.21 -7.80 3.99
N ALA A 38 6.94 -8.34 5.18
CA ALA A 38 6.09 -9.52 5.32
C ALA A 38 4.64 -9.23 4.88
N GLU A 39 4.16 -8.00 5.09
CA GLU A 39 2.84 -7.52 4.73
C GLU A 39 2.67 -7.35 3.22
N SER A 40 3.75 -7.03 2.50
CA SER A 40 3.67 -6.87 1.05
C SER A 40 3.35 -8.19 0.35
N LYS A 41 3.91 -9.30 0.83
CA LYS A 41 3.58 -10.65 0.33
C LYS A 41 2.09 -10.97 0.50
N LEU A 42 1.54 -10.72 1.69
CA LEU A 42 0.11 -10.94 1.96
C LEU A 42 -0.80 -10.08 1.07
N THR A 43 -0.38 -8.84 0.81
CA THR A 43 -1.11 -7.91 -0.07
C THR A 43 -1.06 -8.38 -1.52
N ASP A 44 0.12 -8.77 -2.00
CA ASP A 44 0.35 -9.17 -3.39
C ASP A 44 -0.37 -10.49 -3.71
N ASP A 45 -0.41 -11.44 -2.77
CA ASP A 45 -1.20 -12.68 -2.88
C ASP A 45 -2.71 -12.37 -3.02
N LEU A 46 -3.24 -11.47 -2.19
CA LEU A 46 -4.65 -11.06 -2.25
C LEU A 46 -4.97 -10.32 -3.56
N PHE A 47 -4.05 -9.45 -4.00
CA PHE A 47 -4.19 -8.71 -5.24
C PHE A 47 -4.16 -9.65 -6.46
N SER A 48 -3.30 -10.67 -6.44
CA SER A 48 -3.24 -11.71 -7.48
C SER A 48 -4.55 -12.48 -7.59
N LEU A 49 -5.12 -12.89 -6.45
CA LEU A 49 -6.43 -13.53 -6.40
C LEU A 49 -7.51 -12.64 -7.03
N PHE A 50 -7.57 -11.36 -6.64
CA PHE A 50 -8.57 -10.43 -7.16
C PHE A 50 -8.37 -10.14 -8.65
N THR A 51 -7.14 -10.02 -9.10
CA THR A 51 -6.81 -9.80 -10.51
C THR A 51 -7.22 -11.00 -11.37
N GLY A 52 -6.91 -12.22 -10.91
CA GLY A 52 -7.35 -13.45 -11.57
C GLY A 52 -8.87 -13.54 -11.64
N LEU A 53 -9.55 -13.40 -10.50
CA LEU A 53 -11.01 -13.49 -10.44
C LEU A 53 -11.70 -12.39 -11.25
N GLY A 54 -11.22 -11.15 -11.15
CA GLY A 54 -11.70 -10.01 -11.94
C GLY A 54 -11.53 -10.25 -13.44
N THR A 55 -10.39 -10.81 -13.86
CA THR A 55 -10.16 -11.19 -15.26
C THR A 55 -11.11 -12.29 -15.73
N PHE A 56 -11.36 -13.30 -14.89
CA PHE A 56 -12.30 -14.39 -15.20
C PHE A 56 -13.71 -13.85 -15.41
N ILE A 57 -14.19 -13.01 -14.50
CA ILE A 57 -15.52 -12.38 -14.59
C ILE A 57 -15.59 -11.45 -15.79
N TYR A 58 -14.61 -10.56 -15.94
CA TYR A 58 -14.56 -9.59 -17.03
C TYR A 58 -14.61 -10.27 -18.39
N LEU A 59 -13.71 -11.24 -18.64
CA LEU A 59 -13.71 -11.97 -19.90
C LEU A 59 -15.00 -12.79 -20.05
N GLY A 60 -15.45 -13.46 -18.99
CA GLY A 60 -16.67 -14.26 -19.00
C GLY A 60 -17.94 -13.47 -19.32
N VAL A 61 -17.97 -12.16 -19.04
CA VAL A 61 -19.09 -11.26 -19.40
C VAL A 61 -18.87 -10.62 -20.78
N ILE A 62 -17.68 -10.05 -21.00
CA ILE A 62 -17.37 -9.29 -22.21
C ILE A 62 -17.29 -10.19 -23.45
N GLY A 63 -16.79 -11.42 -23.34
CA GLY A 63 -16.69 -12.33 -24.46
C GLY A 63 -18.06 -12.69 -25.07
N PRO A 64 -19.02 -13.21 -24.29
CA PRO A 64 -20.38 -13.45 -24.78
C PRO A 64 -21.07 -12.18 -25.28
N PHE A 65 -20.83 -11.03 -24.63
CA PHE A 65 -21.36 -9.75 -25.06
C PHE A 65 -20.85 -9.37 -26.46
N ILE A 66 -19.52 -9.43 -26.70
CA ILE A 66 -18.91 -9.18 -28.01
C ILE A 66 -19.39 -10.21 -29.04
N TYR A 67 -19.51 -11.48 -28.67
CA TYR A 67 -20.05 -12.52 -29.54
C TYR A 67 -21.46 -12.17 -30.00
N SER A 68 -22.33 -11.73 -29.08
CA SER A 68 -23.68 -11.27 -29.41
C SER A 68 -23.67 -10.07 -30.37
N LEU A 69 -22.80 -9.08 -30.13
CA LEU A 69 -22.70 -7.89 -30.98
C LEU A 69 -22.21 -8.18 -32.41
N ILE A 70 -21.41 -9.23 -32.60
CA ILE A 70 -20.85 -9.58 -33.90
C ILE A 70 -21.79 -10.53 -34.67
N PHE A 71 -22.29 -11.58 -34.01
CA PHE A 71 -23.01 -12.68 -34.68
C PHE A 71 -24.53 -12.56 -34.60
N HIS A 72 -25.06 -11.85 -33.61
CA HIS A 72 -26.50 -11.66 -33.41
C HIS A 72 -26.99 -10.23 -33.74
N ARG A 73 -26.19 -9.47 -34.50
CA ARG A 73 -26.59 -8.14 -34.99
C ARG A 73 -27.62 -8.26 -36.12
N ALA A 74 -28.67 -7.43 -36.07
CA ALA A 74 -29.63 -7.29 -37.17
C ALA A 74 -28.95 -6.81 -38.47
N SER A 75 -29.47 -7.27 -39.61
CA SER A 75 -29.05 -6.76 -40.92
C SER A 75 -29.50 -5.31 -41.12
N LYS A 76 -28.83 -4.54 -42.00
CA LYS A 76 -29.04 -3.10 -42.22
C LYS A 76 -30.50 -2.71 -42.51
N TYR A 77 -31.32 -3.65 -43.00
CA TYR A 77 -32.71 -3.42 -43.38
C TYR A 77 -33.68 -4.40 -42.70
N ASP A 78 -33.21 -5.16 -41.70
CA ASP A 78 -34.06 -6.05 -40.92
C ASP A 78 -34.76 -5.25 -39.81
N ARG A 79 -36.10 -5.27 -39.86
CA ARG A 79 -36.98 -4.63 -38.86
C ARG A 79 -37.83 -5.67 -38.13
N SER A 80 -37.52 -6.95 -38.27
CA SER A 80 -38.20 -8.01 -37.54
C SER A 80 -37.78 -7.98 -36.07
N ASP A 81 -38.75 -8.23 -35.20
CA ASP A 81 -38.50 -8.36 -33.77
C ASP A 81 -37.97 -9.76 -33.46
N ALA A 82 -37.03 -9.84 -32.52
CA ALA A 82 -36.59 -11.13 -31.98
C ALA A 82 -37.73 -11.80 -31.19
N PRO A 83 -37.75 -13.14 -31.09
CA PRO A 83 -38.74 -13.84 -30.27
C PRO A 83 -38.72 -13.32 -28.82
N PRO A 84 -39.88 -13.06 -28.20
CA PRO A 84 -39.96 -12.64 -26.80
C PRO A 84 -39.60 -13.83 -25.90
N ILE A 85 -38.33 -13.94 -25.52
CA ILE A 85 -37.85 -14.91 -24.54
C ILE A 85 -37.88 -14.24 -23.18
N GLU A 86 -38.78 -14.67 -22.31
CA GLU A 86 -38.98 -14.10 -21.00
C GLU A 86 -38.91 -15.17 -19.91
N GLY A 87 -38.31 -14.79 -18.77
CA GLY A 87 -38.33 -15.56 -17.53
C GLY A 87 -37.40 -16.77 -17.52
N ASN A 88 -36.66 -16.91 -16.43
CA ASN A 88 -36.10 -18.19 -15.99
C ASN A 88 -35.72 -18.07 -14.52
N THR A 89 -36.64 -18.41 -13.62
CA THR A 89 -36.43 -18.27 -12.17
C THR A 89 -35.17 -19.00 -11.69
N TRP A 90 -34.81 -20.12 -12.32
CA TRP A 90 -33.58 -20.84 -11.95
C TRP A 90 -32.32 -20.08 -12.35
N LEU A 91 -32.29 -19.52 -13.55
CA LEU A 91 -31.16 -18.73 -14.03
C LEU A 91 -31.01 -17.45 -13.19
N GLU A 92 -32.15 -16.83 -12.84
CA GLU A 92 -32.25 -15.71 -11.91
C GLU A 92 -31.66 -16.02 -10.54
N VAL A 93 -32.08 -17.12 -9.93
CA VAL A 93 -31.54 -17.57 -8.65
C VAL A 93 -30.03 -17.82 -8.74
N ILE A 94 -29.55 -18.44 -9.81
CA ILE A 94 -28.11 -18.75 -9.98
C ILE A 94 -27.28 -17.47 -10.09
N TRP A 95 -27.65 -16.52 -10.96
CA TRP A 95 -26.87 -15.29 -11.14
C TRP A 95 -27.00 -14.32 -9.96
N THR A 96 -28.02 -14.46 -9.11
CA THR A 96 -28.15 -13.66 -7.88
C THR A 96 -27.39 -14.29 -6.73
N ALA A 97 -27.48 -15.61 -6.55
CA ALA A 97 -26.78 -16.32 -5.47
C ALA A 97 -25.27 -16.37 -5.68
N THR A 98 -24.79 -16.53 -6.93
CA THR A 98 -23.36 -16.67 -7.22
C THR A 98 -22.53 -15.44 -6.79
N PRO A 99 -22.88 -14.19 -7.17
CA PRO A 99 -22.17 -13.01 -6.71
C PRO A 99 -22.25 -12.80 -5.19
N LEU A 100 -23.39 -13.13 -4.57
CA LEU A 100 -23.55 -13.01 -3.12
C LEU A 100 -22.56 -13.92 -2.38
N VAL A 101 -22.51 -15.21 -2.73
CA VAL A 101 -21.58 -16.16 -2.12
C VAL A 101 -20.12 -15.76 -2.39
N LEU A 102 -19.83 -15.30 -3.60
CA LEU A 102 -18.51 -14.82 -4.00
C LEU A 102 -18.05 -13.65 -3.13
N VAL A 103 -18.88 -12.61 -2.97
CA VAL A 103 -18.54 -11.44 -2.14
C VAL A 103 -18.35 -11.82 -0.68
N LEU A 104 -19.21 -12.69 -0.12
CA LEU A 104 -19.07 -13.16 1.25
C LEU A 104 -17.75 -13.94 1.45
N THR A 105 -17.37 -14.76 0.48
CA THR A 105 -16.10 -15.51 0.51
C THR A 105 -14.90 -14.57 0.44
N LEU A 106 -14.91 -13.61 -0.48
CA LEU A 106 -13.82 -12.63 -0.62
C LEU A 106 -13.70 -11.72 0.60
N SER A 107 -14.83 -11.33 1.20
CA SER A 107 -14.85 -10.55 2.44
C SER A 107 -14.18 -11.32 3.58
N PHE A 108 -14.50 -12.61 3.73
CA PHE A 108 -13.86 -13.46 4.73
C PHE A 108 -12.35 -13.61 4.49
N VAL A 109 -11.93 -13.88 3.25
CA VAL A 109 -10.50 -13.97 2.88
C VAL A 109 -9.77 -12.65 3.16
N SER A 110 -10.36 -11.52 2.74
CA SER A 110 -9.79 -10.19 2.95
C SER A 110 -9.65 -9.85 4.43
N TYR A 111 -10.66 -10.14 5.24
CA TYR A 111 -10.61 -9.91 6.68
C TYR A 111 -9.51 -10.73 7.36
N ARG A 112 -9.41 -12.04 7.03
CA ARG A 112 -8.33 -12.88 7.55
C ARG A 112 -6.94 -12.39 7.15
N THR A 113 -6.79 -11.87 5.94
CA THR A 113 -5.52 -11.26 5.50
C THR A 113 -5.21 -9.99 6.28
N TYR A 114 -6.21 -9.14 6.53
CA TYR A 114 -6.05 -7.93 7.34
C TYR A 114 -5.60 -8.24 8.77
N GLU A 115 -6.22 -9.23 9.42
CA GLU A 115 -5.80 -9.67 10.77
C GLU A 115 -4.37 -10.18 10.80
N LYS A 116 -3.95 -10.96 9.79
CA LYS A 116 -2.58 -11.51 9.70
C LYS A 116 -1.50 -10.43 9.57
N MET A 117 -1.82 -9.31 8.93
CA MET A 117 -0.87 -8.21 8.79
C MET A 117 -0.58 -7.55 10.14
N SER A 118 -1.56 -7.55 11.07
CA SER A 118 -1.45 -7.00 12.43
C SER A 118 -0.75 -5.62 12.47
N ILE A 119 -1.03 -4.78 11.46
CA ILE A 119 -0.31 -3.53 11.21
C ILE A 119 -0.56 -2.49 12.32
N ARG A 120 -1.61 -2.61 13.13
CA ARG A 120 -1.83 -1.73 14.28
C ARG A 120 -1.28 -2.30 15.60
N GLY A 121 -0.45 -3.35 15.52
CA GLY A 121 -0.09 -4.19 16.65
C GLY A 121 -1.24 -5.11 17.06
N PRO A 122 -1.07 -5.92 18.12
CA PRO A 122 -2.18 -6.62 18.73
C PRO A 122 -3.21 -5.56 19.11
N MET A 123 -4.37 -5.58 18.44
CA MET A 123 -5.47 -4.72 18.86
C MET A 123 -5.73 -5.07 20.31
N GLU A 124 -5.37 -4.18 21.23
CA GLU A 124 -5.90 -4.25 22.58
C GLU A 124 -7.40 -4.23 22.37
N LEU A 125 -8.04 -5.40 22.52
CA LEU A 125 -9.48 -5.47 22.57
C LEU A 125 -9.84 -4.43 23.61
N VAL A 126 -10.45 -3.34 23.19
CA VAL A 126 -11.20 -2.49 24.11
C VAL A 126 -12.21 -3.45 24.71
N HIS A 127 -11.89 -3.96 25.90
CA HIS A 127 -12.71 -4.89 26.64
C HIS A 127 -13.97 -4.12 27.03
N LEU A 128 -14.95 -4.06 26.12
CA LEU A 128 -16.34 -3.98 26.51
C LEU A 128 -16.53 -5.18 27.44
N HIS A 129 -16.68 -4.90 28.73
CA HIS A 129 -16.92 -5.89 29.77
C HIS A 129 -18.23 -6.60 29.46
N VAL A 130 -18.18 -7.61 28.59
CA VAL A 130 -19.24 -8.58 28.40
C VAL A 130 -18.82 -9.78 29.24
N PRO A 131 -19.51 -10.08 30.34
CA PRO A 131 -19.09 -11.12 31.26
C PRO A 131 -19.53 -12.48 30.74
N GLN A 132 -18.88 -13.00 29.69
CA GLN A 132 -18.95 -14.43 29.36
C GLN A 132 -17.61 -14.94 28.83
N MET A 133 -17.00 -15.83 29.61
CA MET A 133 -15.86 -16.64 29.21
C MET A 133 -16.30 -17.60 28.09
N ILE A 134 -15.91 -17.29 26.86
CA ILE A 134 -15.82 -18.28 25.79
C ILE A 134 -14.39 -18.19 25.28
N GLU A 135 -13.58 -19.20 25.61
CA GLU A 135 -12.29 -19.36 24.95
C GLU A 135 -12.53 -19.64 23.47
N PRO A 136 -11.98 -18.83 22.54
CA PRO A 136 -12.05 -19.15 21.13
C PRO A 136 -11.16 -20.37 20.87
N ALA A 137 -11.77 -21.43 20.35
CA ALA A 137 -11.05 -22.56 19.81
C ALA A 137 -10.34 -22.12 18.52
N TYR A 138 -9.04 -21.83 18.61
CA TYR A 138 -8.22 -21.61 17.43
C TYR A 138 -7.99 -22.95 16.73
N ALA A 139 -8.53 -23.09 15.52
CA ALA A 139 -8.14 -24.18 14.62
C ALA A 139 -6.72 -23.93 14.11
N GLU A 140 -5.86 -24.94 14.17
CA GLU A 140 -4.50 -24.87 13.61
C GLU A 140 -4.55 -24.57 12.10
N PRO A 141 -3.78 -23.58 11.59
CA PRO A 141 -3.74 -23.28 10.17
C PRO A 141 -2.85 -24.29 9.43
N PHE A 142 -3.37 -24.82 8.33
CA PHE A 142 -2.63 -25.59 7.33
C PHE A 142 -1.73 -24.63 6.52
N ASP A 143 -0.43 -24.93 6.50
CA ASP A 143 0.69 -24.31 5.77
C ASP A 143 0.98 -22.81 6.06
N SER A 144 1.94 -22.54 6.95
CA SER A 144 2.09 -21.25 7.65
C SER A 144 3.52 -20.71 7.71
N THR A 145 4.33 -20.81 6.66
CA THR A 145 5.70 -20.24 6.70
C THR A 145 5.71 -18.71 6.95
N PRO A 146 4.95 -17.88 6.21
CA PRO A 146 4.93 -16.43 6.46
C PRO A 146 4.25 -16.02 7.78
N GLN A 147 3.30 -16.83 8.26
CA GLN A 147 2.62 -16.58 9.53
C GLN A 147 3.50 -16.95 10.72
N GLN A 148 4.31 -18.01 10.61
CA GLN A 148 5.32 -18.34 11.61
C GLN A 148 6.36 -17.24 11.72
N ASP A 149 6.79 -16.63 10.60
CA ASP A 149 7.80 -15.56 10.65
C ASP A 149 7.27 -14.28 11.34
N ILE A 150 6.03 -13.87 11.07
CA ILE A 150 5.40 -12.73 11.76
C ILE A 150 5.14 -13.05 13.23
N GLN A 151 4.56 -14.21 13.55
CA GLN A 151 4.25 -14.61 14.91
C GLN A 151 5.52 -14.80 15.75
N LYS A 152 6.57 -15.39 15.17
CA LYS A 152 7.88 -15.56 15.81
C LYS A 152 8.55 -14.20 16.03
N ALA A 153 8.48 -13.28 15.07
CA ALA A 153 8.98 -11.91 15.26
C ALA A 153 8.24 -11.16 16.38
N VAL A 154 6.94 -11.43 16.58
CA VAL A 154 6.15 -10.90 17.71
C VAL A 154 6.55 -11.56 19.05
N GLU A 155 6.97 -12.82 19.04
CA GLU A 155 7.21 -13.61 20.26
C GLU A 155 8.68 -13.67 20.73
N THR A 156 9.68 -13.33 19.90
CA THR A 156 11.11 -13.61 20.25
C THR A 156 12.07 -12.44 20.35
N GLU A 157 11.75 -11.22 19.88
CA GLU A 157 12.70 -10.08 19.93
C GLU A 157 11.99 -8.78 20.35
N PRO A 158 12.67 -7.85 21.07
CA PRO A 158 12.10 -6.55 21.40
C PRO A 158 11.76 -5.79 20.11
N ILE A 159 10.54 -5.25 20.07
CA ILE A 159 10.06 -4.44 18.94
C ILE A 159 10.81 -3.12 18.96
N GLU A 160 11.55 -2.83 17.89
CA GLU A 160 12.22 -1.53 17.71
C GLU A 160 11.16 -0.43 17.62
N GLN A 161 11.20 0.55 18.53
CA GLN A 161 10.26 1.68 18.53
C GLN A 161 10.89 2.88 17.83
N ILE A 162 10.18 3.47 16.88
CA ILE A 162 10.64 4.65 16.14
C ILE A 162 9.51 5.67 16.10
N ASP A 163 9.76 6.88 16.60
CA ASP A 163 8.80 7.97 16.47
C ASP A 163 8.95 8.62 15.10
N VAL A 164 7.86 8.74 14.36
CA VAL A 164 7.83 9.33 13.02
C VAL A 164 7.06 10.63 13.09
N THR A 165 7.75 11.72 12.80
CA THR A 165 7.15 13.05 12.76
C THR A 165 7.04 13.53 11.32
N ALA A 166 5.81 13.80 10.88
CA ALA A 166 5.51 14.46 9.63
C ALA A 166 5.32 15.97 9.83
N ARG A 167 5.84 16.76 8.90
CA ARG A 167 5.73 18.23 8.84
C ARG A 167 5.80 18.67 7.39
N GLN A 168 5.33 19.87 7.06
CA GLN A 168 5.41 20.48 5.74
C GLN A 168 6.83 20.98 5.45
N TRP A 169 7.68 20.39 4.62
CA TRP A 169 7.62 19.07 4.01
C TRP A 169 8.94 18.37 4.35
N ALA A 170 8.93 17.63 5.45
CA ALA A 170 10.01 16.80 5.93
C ALA A 170 9.46 15.64 6.74
N TRP A 171 10.19 14.53 6.70
CA TRP A 171 10.05 13.43 7.63
C TRP A 171 11.19 13.48 8.64
N VAL A 172 10.87 13.27 9.91
CA VAL A 172 11.86 13.15 10.98
C VAL A 172 11.60 11.84 11.72
N PHE A 173 12.64 11.03 11.85
CA PHE A 173 12.64 9.76 12.53
C PHE A 173 13.44 9.89 13.81
N HIS A 174 12.86 9.51 14.94
CA HIS A 174 13.50 9.54 16.24
C HIS A 174 13.57 8.13 16.82
N TYR A 175 14.78 7.73 17.21
CA TYR A 175 15.11 6.43 17.79
C TYR A 175 15.35 6.66 19.30
N PRO A 176 14.31 6.49 20.15
CA PRO A 176 14.29 6.94 21.53
C PRO A 176 15.31 6.24 22.43
N GLU A 177 15.66 4.98 22.15
CA GLU A 177 16.64 4.24 22.97
C GLU A 177 18.05 4.86 22.92
N ASN A 178 18.41 5.46 21.79
CA ASN A 178 19.73 6.05 21.57
C ASN A 178 19.69 7.58 21.47
N ASP A 179 18.51 8.21 21.57
CA ASP A 179 18.29 9.65 21.38
C ASP A 179 18.84 10.15 20.03
N ILE A 180 18.61 9.37 18.97
CA ILE A 180 19.05 9.69 17.61
C ILE A 180 17.88 10.24 16.82
N THR A 181 18.12 11.33 16.10
CA THR A 181 17.18 11.87 15.11
C THR A 181 17.77 11.79 13.71
N SER A 182 16.92 11.50 12.72
CA SER A 182 17.33 11.39 11.33
C SER A 182 16.26 11.86 10.35
N THR A 183 16.69 12.31 9.17
CA THR A 183 15.79 12.51 8.02
C THR A 183 15.68 11.29 7.11
N GLU A 184 16.47 10.23 7.33
CA GLU A 184 16.42 8.94 6.61
C GLU A 184 15.92 7.85 7.57
N LEU A 185 15.08 6.94 7.08
CA LEU A 185 14.56 5.85 7.91
C LEU A 185 15.45 4.62 7.79
N HIS A 186 16.04 4.17 8.90
CA HIS A 186 16.89 2.99 8.94
C HIS A 186 16.17 1.88 9.70
N LEU A 187 16.15 0.68 9.11
CA LEU A 187 15.43 -0.47 9.66
C LEU A 187 16.32 -1.73 9.62
N PRO A 188 16.31 -2.54 10.68
CA PRO A 188 16.92 -3.87 10.65
C PRO A 188 16.02 -4.86 9.90
N VAL A 189 16.60 -5.65 8.99
CA VAL A 189 15.90 -6.74 8.29
C VAL A 189 15.47 -7.85 9.27
N ASP A 190 14.34 -8.49 8.98
CA ASP A 190 13.75 -9.62 9.71
C ASP A 190 13.39 -9.32 11.18
N ARG A 191 13.19 -8.04 11.52
CA ARG A 191 12.75 -7.60 12.85
C ARG A 191 11.47 -6.79 12.77
N ARG A 192 10.53 -7.03 13.68
CA ARG A 192 9.30 -6.24 13.78
C ARG A 192 9.65 -4.85 14.31
N VAL A 193 9.16 -3.82 13.63
CA VAL A 193 9.36 -2.41 14.01
C VAL A 193 8.00 -1.79 14.28
N ARG A 194 7.89 -0.97 15.33
CA ARG A 194 6.72 -0.17 15.66
C ARG A 194 7.03 1.31 15.46
N PHE A 195 6.27 1.93 14.57
CA PHE A 195 6.24 3.35 14.37
C PHE A 195 5.14 4.00 15.20
N THR A 196 5.48 5.10 15.88
CA THR A 196 4.50 6.03 16.43
C THR A 196 4.43 7.25 15.51
N LEU A 197 3.40 7.31 14.67
CA LEU A 197 3.21 8.34 13.66
C LEU A 197 2.52 9.56 14.28
N ARG A 198 3.11 10.74 14.10
CA ARG A 198 2.55 12.04 14.53
C ARG A 198 2.73 13.09 13.44
N SER A 199 1.69 13.89 13.23
CA SER A 199 1.79 15.10 12.40
C SER A 199 1.87 16.34 13.28
N GLN A 200 2.73 17.29 12.91
CA GLN A 200 2.87 18.58 13.60
C GLN A 200 2.01 19.69 13.02
N ASP A 201 1.45 19.51 11.83
CA ASP A 201 0.73 20.56 11.11
C ASP A 201 -0.55 20.04 10.44
N VAL A 202 -0.45 19.36 9.29
CA VAL A 202 -1.57 18.95 8.44
C VAL A 202 -1.62 17.44 8.26
N LEU A 203 -2.62 16.94 7.55
CA LEU A 203 -2.67 15.52 7.20
C LEU A 203 -1.51 15.16 6.26
N HIS A 204 -0.81 14.09 6.60
CA HIS A 204 0.21 13.45 5.75
C HIS A 204 -0.14 11.98 5.55
N GLY A 205 0.49 11.31 4.59
CA GLY A 205 0.30 9.89 4.32
C GLY A 205 1.63 9.16 4.31
N PHE A 206 1.94 8.43 5.37
CA PHE A 206 3.13 7.58 5.44
C PHE A 206 2.95 6.37 4.52
N TYR A 207 3.61 6.36 3.36
CA TYR A 207 3.49 5.28 2.38
C TYR A 207 4.83 4.81 1.82
N ILE A 208 5.15 3.54 2.04
CA ILE A 208 6.33 2.88 1.46
C ILE A 208 5.82 1.87 0.42
N PRO A 209 5.88 2.18 -0.89
CA PRO A 209 5.30 1.31 -1.91
C PRO A 209 5.79 -0.13 -1.85
N ALA A 210 7.10 -0.36 -1.65
CA ALA A 210 7.70 -1.69 -1.57
C ALA A 210 7.20 -2.54 -0.38
N PHE A 211 6.65 -1.90 0.65
CA PHE A 211 6.12 -2.57 1.85
C PHE A 211 4.60 -2.76 1.78
N ARG A 212 3.91 -2.12 0.81
CA ARG A 212 2.43 -2.11 0.68
C ARG A 212 1.69 -1.58 1.90
N VAL A 213 2.39 -0.92 2.82
CA VAL A 213 1.80 -0.31 4.01
C VAL A 213 1.65 1.18 3.79
N SER A 214 0.43 1.68 3.98
CA SER A 214 0.07 3.09 3.96
C SER A 214 -0.76 3.45 5.19
N GLN A 215 -0.45 4.57 5.83
CA GLN A 215 -1.22 5.09 6.95
C GLN A 215 -1.23 6.61 6.95
N TYR A 216 -2.41 7.20 7.08
CA TYR A 216 -2.54 8.63 7.27
C TYR A 216 -2.03 9.02 8.65
N VAL A 217 -1.29 10.12 8.68
CA VAL A 217 -0.73 10.75 9.87
C VAL A 217 -1.58 11.97 10.17
N VAL A 218 -2.23 11.96 11.33
CA VAL A 218 -3.25 12.94 11.70
C VAL A 218 -2.68 13.88 12.78
N PRO A 219 -2.90 15.21 12.69
CA PRO A 219 -2.51 16.12 13.75
C PRO A 219 -3.27 15.83 15.06
N ASN A 220 -2.58 15.99 16.19
CA ASN A 220 -3.11 15.79 17.56
C ASN A 220 -3.48 14.34 17.93
N GLU A 221 -3.11 13.35 17.12
CA GLU A 221 -3.36 11.94 17.40
C GLU A 221 -2.10 11.12 17.07
N ASP A 222 -1.72 10.24 17.99
CA ASP A 222 -0.62 9.30 17.78
C ASP A 222 -1.18 8.01 17.19
N ILE A 223 -0.62 7.58 16.05
CA ILE A 223 -1.07 6.37 15.36
C ILE A 223 0.08 5.37 15.35
N ASN A 224 -0.16 4.20 15.95
CA ASN A 224 0.81 3.11 15.93
C ASN A 224 0.68 2.29 14.65
N LEU A 225 1.83 2.03 14.02
CA LEU A 225 1.97 1.25 12.81
C LEU A 225 3.11 0.25 12.98
N GLU A 226 2.87 -1.02 12.73
CA GLU A 226 3.88 -2.07 12.80
C GLU A 226 4.05 -2.77 11.46
N LEU A 227 5.28 -3.13 11.15
CA LEU A 227 5.62 -3.94 9.99
C LEU A 227 6.94 -4.68 10.18
N THR A 228 7.20 -5.66 9.32
CA THR A 228 8.45 -6.43 9.34
C THR A 228 9.13 -6.35 7.97
N PRO A 229 10.25 -5.62 7.82
CA PRO A 229 11.01 -5.61 6.57
C PRO A 229 11.73 -6.95 6.38
N VAL A 230 11.69 -7.52 5.17
CA VAL A 230 12.22 -8.87 4.86
C VAL A 230 13.29 -8.86 3.77
N ARG A 231 13.61 -7.68 3.23
CA ARG A 231 14.58 -7.54 2.15
C ARG A 231 15.44 -6.31 2.39
N THR A 232 16.76 -6.51 2.42
CA THR A 232 17.74 -5.43 2.51
C THR A 232 17.76 -4.60 1.23
N GLY A 233 17.96 -3.29 1.36
CA GLY A 233 18.02 -2.35 0.24
C GLY A 233 17.54 -0.96 0.63
N THR A 234 17.60 -0.04 -0.33
CA THR A 234 17.06 1.32 -0.19
C THR A 234 15.74 1.42 -0.91
N TYR A 235 14.72 1.85 -0.18
CA TYR A 235 13.35 2.07 -0.65
C TYR A 235 12.98 3.54 -0.45
N ARG A 236 11.83 3.95 -0.98
CA ARG A 236 11.37 5.34 -0.90
C ARG A 236 10.10 5.43 -0.07
N LEU A 237 10.14 6.20 1.02
CA LEU A 237 8.96 6.72 1.68
C LEU A 237 8.44 7.92 0.90
N ARG A 238 7.14 7.96 0.64
CA ARG A 238 6.47 9.09 -0.02
C ARG A 238 5.29 9.52 0.81
N ASP A 239 5.07 10.83 0.84
CA ASP A 239 3.79 11.37 1.27
C ASP A 239 2.70 10.96 0.26
N SER A 240 1.62 10.38 0.75
CA SER A 240 0.48 9.90 -0.04
C SER A 240 -0.81 10.68 0.21
N MET A 241 -0.79 11.67 1.12
CA MET A 241 -1.91 12.55 1.40
C MET A 241 -1.55 14.00 1.11
N TYR A 242 -2.34 14.67 0.26
CA TYR A 242 -2.03 16.03 -0.18
C TYR A 242 -1.89 17.00 1.01
N SER A 243 -0.67 17.46 1.23
CA SER A 243 -0.27 18.33 2.35
C SER A 243 0.11 19.76 1.91
N GLY A 244 -0.11 20.11 0.63
CA GLY A 244 0.10 21.45 0.05
C GLY A 244 1.18 21.48 -1.04
N THR A 245 1.80 22.66 -1.25
CA THR A 245 2.61 22.97 -2.45
C THR A 245 3.76 22.00 -2.71
N TYR A 246 4.55 21.65 -1.68
CA TYR A 246 5.71 20.77 -1.84
C TYR A 246 5.41 19.31 -1.43
N PHE A 247 4.13 18.91 -1.41
CA PHE A 247 3.70 17.55 -1.11
C PHE A 247 4.47 16.49 -1.92
N ALA A 248 4.65 16.72 -3.23
CA ALA A 248 5.34 15.78 -4.11
C ALA A 248 6.84 15.62 -3.78
N ALA A 249 7.45 16.65 -3.18
CA ALA A 249 8.84 16.64 -2.72
C ALA A 249 9.01 16.05 -1.31
N ASN A 250 7.90 15.79 -0.59
CA ASN A 250 7.92 15.22 0.76
C ASN A 250 8.20 13.71 0.73
N GLN A 251 9.44 13.36 0.37
CA GLN A 251 9.90 12.00 0.25
C GLN A 251 11.23 11.82 0.97
N THR A 252 11.52 10.60 1.41
CA THR A 252 12.82 10.27 2.00
C THR A 252 13.16 8.79 1.80
N ASP A 253 14.44 8.46 1.90
CA ASP A 253 14.91 7.10 1.75
C ASP A 253 14.64 6.27 3.02
N VAL A 254 14.39 4.98 2.78
CA VAL A 254 14.18 3.95 3.78
C VAL A 254 15.23 2.87 3.53
N VAL A 255 16.22 2.77 4.41
CA VAL A 255 17.34 1.84 4.29
C VAL A 255 17.11 0.65 5.20
N VAL A 256 16.84 -0.50 4.58
CA VAL A 256 16.76 -1.80 5.26
C VAL A 256 18.13 -2.46 5.20
N GLN A 257 18.68 -2.80 6.36
CA GLN A 257 20.06 -3.26 6.50
C GLN A 257 20.17 -4.46 7.45
N SER A 258 21.33 -5.13 7.43
CA SER A 258 21.58 -6.23 8.36
C SER A 258 21.59 -5.71 9.81
N PRO A 259 21.27 -6.54 10.81
CA PRO A 259 21.30 -6.10 12.21
C PRO A 259 22.66 -5.54 12.65
N ASN A 260 23.77 -6.04 12.09
CA ASN A 260 25.11 -5.52 12.39
C ASN A 260 25.33 -4.12 11.80
N ASP A 261 24.97 -3.93 10.53
CA ASP A 261 25.12 -2.63 9.87
C ASP A 261 24.22 -1.57 10.53
N TYR A 262 23.01 -1.97 10.93
CA TYR A 262 22.07 -1.12 11.65
C TYR A 262 22.65 -0.64 12.99
N GLN A 263 23.26 -1.53 13.76
CA GLN A 263 23.93 -1.17 15.02
C GLN A 263 25.16 -0.26 14.79
N GLN A 264 25.92 -0.49 13.72
CA GLN A 264 27.02 0.40 13.34
C GLN A 264 26.50 1.79 12.96
N TRP A 265 25.39 1.87 12.24
CA TRP A 265 24.75 3.12 11.89
C TRP A 265 24.25 3.88 13.12
N LEU A 266 23.58 3.20 14.06
CA LEU A 266 23.15 3.79 15.34
C LEU A 266 24.35 4.37 16.11
N ALA A 267 25.43 3.61 16.24
CA ALA A 267 26.66 4.07 16.90
C ALA A 267 27.26 5.30 16.19
N ALA A 268 27.32 5.30 14.85
CA ALA A 268 27.85 6.42 14.08
C ALA A 268 26.96 7.67 14.12
N ALA A 269 25.63 7.50 14.16
CA ALA A 269 24.67 8.59 14.23
C ALA A 269 24.65 9.23 15.62
N SER A 270 24.71 8.43 16.69
CA SER A 270 24.78 8.96 18.07
C SER A 270 26.04 9.79 18.34
N ALA A 271 27.14 9.54 17.62
CA ALA A 271 28.37 10.30 17.74
C ALA A 271 28.33 11.67 17.01
N GLN A 272 27.31 11.92 16.19
CA GLN A 272 27.15 13.16 15.44
C GLN A 272 26.34 14.18 16.22
N THR A 273 26.82 15.43 16.24
CA THR A 273 26.07 16.56 16.78
C THR A 273 24.91 16.91 15.83
N PRO A 274 23.67 17.08 16.34
CA PRO A 274 22.55 17.47 15.51
C PRO A 274 22.82 18.75 14.72
N GLY A 275 22.57 18.70 13.41
CA GLY A 275 22.76 19.81 12.47
C GLY A 275 21.53 20.02 11.58
N SER A 276 21.42 21.19 10.97
CA SER A 276 20.34 21.45 10.01
C SER A 276 20.49 20.53 8.80
N ALA A 277 19.48 19.70 8.53
CA ALA A 277 19.43 18.90 7.32
C ALA A 277 19.05 19.75 6.11
N PHE A 278 19.41 19.30 4.91
CA PHE A 278 18.87 19.85 3.68
C PHE A 278 17.37 19.59 3.59
N ASN A 279 16.61 20.60 3.15
CA ASN A 279 15.18 20.49 2.91
C ASN A 279 14.85 21.18 1.58
N GLN A 280 14.37 20.40 0.60
CA GLN A 280 14.07 20.90 -0.73
C GLN A 280 13.00 21.99 -0.71
N ALA A 281 11.92 21.81 0.06
CA ALA A 281 10.83 22.78 0.14
C ALA A 281 11.32 24.13 0.68
N ALA A 282 12.09 24.12 1.77
CA ALA A 282 12.67 25.32 2.38
C ALA A 282 13.67 26.01 1.43
N TYR A 283 14.50 25.23 0.74
CA TYR A 283 15.43 25.74 -0.26
C TYR A 283 14.70 26.43 -1.41
N GLU A 284 13.77 25.74 -2.07
CA GLU A 284 13.01 26.29 -3.20
C GLU A 284 12.14 27.49 -2.80
N TYR A 285 11.52 27.45 -1.61
CA TYR A 285 10.73 28.57 -1.10
C TYR A 285 11.60 29.81 -0.90
N SER A 286 12.81 29.65 -0.34
CA SER A 286 13.74 30.77 -0.13
C SER A 286 14.14 31.45 -1.43
N GLN A 287 14.41 30.67 -2.49
CA GLN A 287 14.74 31.16 -3.82
C GLN A 287 13.58 31.96 -4.45
N SER A 288 12.34 31.50 -4.25
CA SER A 288 11.14 32.17 -4.77
C SER A 288 10.81 33.50 -4.07
N SER A 289 11.37 33.72 -2.89
CA SER A 289 11.10 34.88 -2.03
C SER A 289 12.09 36.03 -2.20
N GLU A 290 13.15 35.88 -3.02
CA GLU A 290 14.15 36.93 -3.24
C GLU A 290 13.63 38.08 -4.13
N PRO A 291 13.52 39.33 -3.60
CA PRO A 291 13.07 40.47 -4.40
C PRO A 291 14.18 40.90 -5.37
N GLY A 292 14.06 40.56 -6.65
CA GLY A 292 14.96 41.04 -7.69
C GLY A 292 15.61 39.98 -8.58
N SER A 293 15.30 38.69 -8.40
CA SER A 293 15.68 37.65 -9.37
C SER A 293 14.88 37.84 -10.67
N GLY A 294 15.47 38.61 -11.58
CA GLY A 294 14.91 38.94 -12.88
C GLY A 294 14.90 37.73 -13.78
N ASN A 295 13.78 37.01 -13.82
CA ASN A 295 13.22 36.51 -15.07
C ASN A 295 11.72 36.23 -14.89
N THR A 296 10.93 36.74 -15.81
CA THR A 296 9.46 36.73 -15.84
C THR A 296 8.84 35.33 -16.08
N LYS A 297 9.49 34.26 -15.60
CA LYS A 297 8.97 32.89 -15.57
C LYS A 297 8.79 32.30 -14.15
N ASP A 298 9.25 32.99 -13.10
CA ASP A 298 9.20 32.50 -11.71
C ASP A 298 7.94 32.89 -10.91
N LYS A 299 6.82 33.13 -11.61
CA LYS A 299 5.51 33.26 -10.95
C LYS A 299 4.93 31.88 -10.65
N VAL A 300 5.56 31.13 -9.75
CA VAL A 300 4.88 30.05 -9.02
C VAL A 300 3.90 30.63 -7.98
N ALA A 301 3.76 31.95 -7.90
CA ALA A 301 2.45 32.56 -7.67
C ALA A 301 1.57 32.32 -8.90
N VAL A 302 1.09 31.10 -9.10
CA VAL A 302 0.03 30.81 -10.07
C VAL A 302 -1.18 31.63 -9.62
N ARG A 303 -1.37 32.82 -10.21
CA ARG A 303 -2.51 33.73 -10.01
C ARG A 303 -2.61 34.45 -8.65
N GLY A 304 -1.51 34.83 -8.03
CA GLY A 304 -1.53 35.72 -6.84
C GLY A 304 -2.00 35.07 -5.53
N TRP A 305 -2.04 33.74 -5.47
CA TRP A 305 -2.21 32.99 -4.22
C TRP A 305 -0.88 32.90 -3.49
N ALA A 306 -0.88 33.15 -2.18
CA ALA A 306 0.31 32.99 -1.33
C ALA A 306 0.62 31.50 -1.13
N THR A 307 1.88 31.12 -1.34
CA THR A 307 2.38 29.78 -1.00
C THR A 307 2.58 29.68 0.51
N ILE A 308 2.18 28.55 1.10
CA ILE A 308 2.40 28.30 2.53
C ILE A 308 3.91 28.16 2.77
N PRO A 309 4.50 28.88 3.73
CA PRO A 309 5.90 28.74 4.06
C PRO A 309 6.16 27.32 4.59
N PRO A 310 7.18 26.60 4.07
CA PRO A 310 7.61 25.34 4.65
C PRO A 310 8.04 25.50 6.11
N ALA A 311 7.87 24.45 6.90
CA ALA A 311 8.48 24.29 8.20
C ALA A 311 10.01 24.43 8.08
N PRO A 312 10.67 24.97 9.13
CA PRO A 312 12.11 25.07 9.16
C PRO A 312 12.79 23.71 8.91
N PRO A 313 13.95 23.68 8.23
CA PRO A 313 14.70 22.44 8.05
C PRO A 313 14.92 21.73 9.40
N PRO A 314 14.72 20.41 9.47
CA PRO A 314 14.86 19.69 10.71
C PRO A 314 16.33 19.66 11.15
N VAL A 315 16.55 19.77 12.46
CA VAL A 315 17.87 19.62 13.07
C VAL A 315 17.98 18.18 13.54
N VAL A 316 18.89 17.40 12.94
CA VAL A 316 18.99 15.95 13.16
C VAL A 316 20.42 15.48 13.30
N ASN A 317 20.64 14.35 13.98
CA ASN A 317 21.96 13.71 14.09
C ASN A 317 22.46 13.17 12.75
N TYR A 318 21.57 12.57 11.95
CA TYR A 318 21.93 12.00 10.66
C TYR A 318 21.03 12.51 9.53
N ALA A 319 21.66 13.07 8.50
CA ALA A 319 21.02 13.42 7.24
C ALA A 319 21.89 12.94 6.07
N PRO A 320 21.29 12.42 4.99
CA PRO A 320 22.06 12.00 3.82
C PRO A 320 22.75 13.20 3.17
N LYS A 321 23.93 12.96 2.58
CA LYS A 321 24.75 13.99 1.91
C LYS A 321 24.25 14.41 0.53
N HIS A 322 22.99 14.14 0.17
CA HIS A 322 22.53 14.34 -1.21
C HIS A 322 22.18 15.80 -1.53
N GLU A 323 22.82 16.30 -2.59
CA GLU A 323 22.50 17.54 -3.32
C GLU A 323 21.19 17.37 -4.14
N PRO A 324 20.52 18.46 -4.52
CA PRO A 324 19.14 18.49 -5.05
C PRO A 324 18.87 17.73 -6.36
N ASP A 325 19.90 17.21 -7.05
CA ASP A 325 19.83 16.78 -8.46
C ASP A 325 20.34 15.35 -8.71
N SER A 326 20.39 14.45 -7.73
CA SER A 326 20.75 13.04 -8.03
C SER A 326 19.54 12.26 -8.57
N PRO A 327 19.53 11.85 -9.87
CA PRO A 327 18.56 10.89 -10.35
C PRO A 327 18.88 9.52 -9.77
N ALA A 328 17.86 8.81 -9.28
CA ALA A 328 17.89 7.36 -9.11
C ALA A 328 17.00 6.71 -10.18
#